data_AF-A0A971IC51-F1
#
_entry.id   AF-A0A971IC51-F1
#
_cell.length_a   1.000
_cell.length_b   1.000
_cell.length_c   1.000
_cell.angle_alpha   90.00
_cell.angle_beta   90.00
_cell.angle_gamma   90.00
#
_symmetry.space_group_name_H-M   'P 1'
#
loop_
_entity.id
_entity.type
_entity.pdbx_description
1 polymer ?
#
loop_
_entity_poly.entity_id
_entity_poly.type
_entity_poly.pdbx_seq_one_letter_code
_entity_poly.pdbx_strand_id
1 'polypeptide(L)'
;MPQLILLYDTACEARVQEKILPLLPKDKLILHPWLEGALPNWPEGTQVITWLADAALYQVVPQAIAKGWVLGLLPHPEMLEAAKGFKVPNSLEKVVAQLDFTAEPIVVDQLYCNDKLVFNAVSIGDPFGLRASSRTEKLSSRWRRFKLLVASLNKVRLRAFTLTTDKEKVLETAALGMVAVDRGDASAFTRRVVDKVVADDRQLNLLILSPRSLLQAFGFLIASIFLGFLGINRLPKYLGLIKSSAVKIEANQPVTYIVDGQKFKSKIIQLRVDAAALRLFNNFLETSSLGHQTNGKEVFRVQGLPIGEAKRELIAYPLPWIHHAGTDEFKDLFLILKENAKASEVYLTLMVLATLLALTGLFANSAPVIIGAMILAPLMSPIISLAMGVLREDNSLMFESSRSLLLGVGLALGCATVMTWLIPLWSINDQIAARLSPTLLDLGVAIISGIAGAYAHSRAEVAKSLAGVAIAVALVPPLAVAGIGIGWFDWAVFWGAFLLFLTNLAGIVLAAALTFMVLGFSPFKLARKGLVVSLVIVVLVSIPLVNSFARMVDEHGVTSSLEGQVFHGTRLEDVRVQLGSPLLVSVRLLAKEPLSLVEVDLIKEEVERTLQRPVRLEAFLVLVR
;
A
#
# COMPACT_ATOMS: atom_id res chain seq x y z
N MET A 1 -55.34 8.63 25.95
CA MET A 1 -54.02 8.11 26.39
C MET A 1 -53.48 7.22 25.29
N PRO A 2 -52.17 7.24 24.99
CA PRO A 2 -51.61 6.35 23.98
C PRO A 2 -51.83 4.89 24.41
N GLN A 3 -52.43 4.08 23.52
CA GLN A 3 -52.64 2.65 23.75
C GLN A 3 -51.33 1.91 23.50
N LEU A 4 -50.98 0.98 24.39
CA LEU A 4 -49.83 0.11 24.25
C LEU A 4 -50.27 -1.22 23.64
N ILE A 5 -49.72 -1.57 22.49
CA ILE A 5 -50.10 -2.75 21.73
C ILE A 5 -48.89 -3.68 21.60
N LEU A 6 -49.09 -4.98 21.83
CA LEU A 6 -48.14 -6.01 21.44
C LEU A 6 -48.60 -6.62 20.11
N LEU A 7 -47.89 -6.30 19.04
CA LEU A 7 -48.05 -6.92 17.73
C LEU A 7 -47.13 -8.14 17.63
N TYR A 8 -47.71 -9.34 17.53
CA TYR A 8 -46.96 -10.59 17.60
C TYR A 8 -47.31 -11.55 16.48
N ASP A 9 -46.35 -12.39 16.10
CA ASP A 9 -46.55 -13.48 15.16
C ASP A 9 -47.44 -14.59 15.77
N THR A 10 -48.54 -14.90 15.10
CA THR A 10 -49.52 -15.93 15.53
C THR A 10 -48.90 -17.33 15.57
N ALA A 11 -47.89 -17.60 14.76
CA ALA A 11 -47.15 -18.87 14.82
C ALA A 11 -46.41 -19.08 16.15
N CYS A 12 -46.21 -18.00 16.92
CA CYS A 12 -45.47 -17.99 18.18
C CYS A 12 -46.35 -17.70 19.41
N GLU A 13 -47.68 -17.79 19.31
CA GLU A 13 -48.60 -17.35 20.38
C GLU A 13 -48.31 -17.98 21.74
N ALA A 14 -48.07 -19.29 21.81
CA ALA A 14 -47.72 -19.98 23.06
C ALA A 14 -46.45 -19.39 23.71
N ARG A 15 -45.45 -19.06 22.91
CA ARG A 15 -44.18 -18.47 23.38
C ARG A 15 -44.35 -17.02 23.84
N VAL A 16 -45.25 -16.28 23.20
CA VAL A 16 -45.63 -14.92 23.60
C VAL A 16 -46.29 -14.94 24.98
N GLN A 17 -47.22 -15.86 25.21
CA GLN A 17 -47.90 -16.03 26.50
C GLN A 17 -46.95 -16.45 27.62
N GLU A 18 -46.06 -17.41 27.38
CA GLU A 18 -45.16 -17.94 28.40
C GLU A 18 -43.96 -17.02 28.72
N LYS A 19 -43.38 -16.34 27.73
CA LYS A 19 -42.07 -15.68 27.88
C LYS A 19 -42.07 -14.18 27.70
N ILE A 20 -43.04 -13.60 26.99
CA ILE A 20 -43.04 -12.17 26.66
C ILE A 20 -44.02 -11.40 27.54
N LEU A 21 -45.27 -11.87 27.61
CA LEU A 21 -46.32 -11.28 28.43
C LEU A 21 -45.95 -11.09 29.91
N PRO A 22 -45.24 -12.03 30.58
CA PRO A 22 -44.83 -11.83 31.98
C PRO A 22 -43.85 -10.68 32.19
N LEU A 23 -43.14 -10.25 31.13
CA LEU A 23 -42.12 -9.21 31.19
C LEU A 23 -42.67 -7.81 30.84
N LEU A 24 -43.93 -7.72 30.39
CA LEU A 24 -44.56 -6.48 29.94
C LEU A 24 -45.65 -6.01 30.93
N PRO A 25 -45.93 -4.70 31.02
CA PRO A 25 -46.95 -4.16 31.90
C PRO A 25 -48.36 -4.61 31.47
N LYS A 26 -49.02 -5.46 32.28
CA LYS A 26 -50.30 -6.09 31.93
C LYS A 26 -51.49 -5.13 31.88
N ASP A 27 -51.45 -4.07 32.68
CA ASP A 27 -52.64 -3.24 32.96
C ASP A 27 -53.05 -2.32 31.80
N LYS A 28 -52.23 -2.23 30.74
CA LYS A 28 -52.45 -1.34 29.57
C LYS A 28 -52.11 -1.99 28.22
N LEU A 29 -51.77 -3.28 28.19
CA LEU A 29 -51.28 -3.97 27.00
C LEU A 29 -52.42 -4.64 26.22
N ILE A 30 -52.61 -4.24 24.97
CA ILE A 30 -53.54 -4.89 24.04
C ILE A 30 -52.76 -5.87 23.17
N LEU A 31 -53.18 -7.13 23.13
CA LEU A 31 -52.59 -8.14 22.26
C LEU A 31 -53.21 -8.04 20.87
N HIS A 32 -52.38 -7.91 19.83
CA HIS A 32 -52.84 -7.90 18.45
C HIS A 32 -52.06 -8.93 17.61
N PRO A 33 -52.73 -9.94 17.03
CA PRO A 33 -52.07 -10.89 16.14
C PRO A 33 -51.64 -10.21 14.84
N TRP A 34 -50.47 -10.55 14.33
CA TRP A 34 -50.05 -10.16 12.98
C TRP A 34 -50.74 -11.05 11.94
N LEU A 35 -51.34 -10.41 10.94
CA LEU A 35 -51.97 -11.07 9.81
C LEU A 35 -51.42 -10.46 8.53
N GLU A 36 -50.85 -11.30 7.66
CA GLU A 36 -50.26 -10.85 6.40
C GLU A 36 -51.30 -10.14 5.52
N GLY A 37 -50.97 -8.94 5.04
CA GLY A 37 -51.86 -8.12 4.21
C GLY A 37 -52.95 -7.33 4.96
N ALA A 38 -53.17 -7.59 6.25
CA ALA A 38 -54.15 -6.85 7.08
C ALA A 38 -53.42 -5.88 8.02
N LEU A 39 -52.88 -4.79 7.46
CA LEU A 39 -52.18 -3.78 8.24
C LEU A 39 -53.14 -3.06 9.20
N PRO A 40 -52.82 -3.02 10.51
CA PRO A 40 -53.65 -2.29 11.46
C PRO A 40 -53.73 -0.80 11.10
N ASN A 41 -54.85 -0.17 11.44
CA ASN A 41 -55.05 1.27 11.25
C ASN A 41 -55.27 1.94 12.60
N TRP A 42 -54.17 2.09 13.35
CA TRP A 42 -54.17 2.78 14.64
C TRP A 42 -53.84 4.27 14.49
N PRO A 43 -54.33 5.12 15.41
CA PRO A 43 -54.07 6.56 15.39
C PRO A 43 -52.58 6.89 15.58
N GLU A 44 -52.19 8.11 15.21
CA GLU A 44 -50.84 8.62 15.42
C GLU A 44 -50.44 8.57 16.90
N GLY A 45 -49.17 8.25 17.18
CA GLY A 45 -48.63 8.16 18.53
C GLY A 45 -48.98 6.87 19.28
N THR A 46 -49.66 5.92 18.62
CA THR A 46 -49.87 4.57 19.18
C THR A 46 -48.51 3.90 19.45
N GLN A 47 -48.38 3.30 20.64
CA GLN A 47 -47.16 2.62 21.06
C GLN A 47 -47.27 1.14 20.72
N VAL A 48 -46.39 0.62 19.87
CA VAL A 48 -46.46 -0.75 19.36
C VAL A 48 -45.18 -1.51 19.65
N ILE A 49 -45.25 -2.47 20.57
CA ILE A 49 -44.20 -3.45 20.80
C ILE A 49 -44.35 -4.55 19.75
N THR A 50 -43.26 -4.92 19.10
CA THR A 50 -43.25 -5.91 18.01
C THR A 50 -42.47 -7.15 18.40
N TRP A 51 -43.08 -8.32 18.22
CA TRP A 51 -42.42 -9.62 18.23
C TRP A 51 -42.67 -10.28 16.87
N LEU A 52 -41.88 -9.88 15.87
CA LEU A 52 -42.13 -10.18 14.47
C LEU A 52 -40.84 -10.59 13.74
N ALA A 53 -40.96 -11.49 12.77
CA ALA A 53 -39.91 -11.80 11.81
C ALA A 53 -39.63 -10.63 10.85
N ASP A 54 -38.46 -10.62 10.20
CA ASP A 54 -38.10 -9.57 9.21
C ASP A 54 -39.16 -9.42 8.11
N ALA A 55 -39.75 -10.53 7.64
CA ALA A 55 -40.78 -10.54 6.60
C ALA A 55 -42.00 -9.68 6.95
N ALA A 56 -42.45 -9.71 8.20
CA ALA A 56 -43.53 -8.89 8.70
C ALA A 56 -43.07 -7.44 8.96
N LEU A 57 -41.86 -7.25 9.49
CA LEU A 57 -41.30 -5.92 9.77
C LEU A 57 -41.15 -5.07 8.49
N TYR A 58 -40.85 -5.67 7.34
CA TYR A 58 -40.83 -4.95 6.06
C TYR A 58 -42.17 -4.32 5.67
N GLN A 59 -43.29 -4.83 6.20
CA GLN A 59 -44.63 -4.26 5.98
C GLN A 59 -45.04 -3.33 7.13
N VAL A 60 -44.72 -3.70 8.37
CA VAL A 60 -45.09 -2.95 9.58
C VAL A 60 -44.33 -1.63 9.69
N VAL A 61 -43.04 -1.59 9.39
CA VAL A 61 -42.22 -0.38 9.57
C VAL A 61 -42.68 0.76 8.64
N PRO A 62 -42.88 0.55 7.32
CA PRO A 62 -43.42 1.60 6.45
C PRO A 62 -44.80 2.09 6.89
N GLN A 63 -45.67 1.19 7.38
CA GLN A 63 -46.98 1.55 7.93
C GLN A 63 -46.84 2.40 9.21
N ALA A 64 -45.93 2.01 10.11
CA ALA A 64 -45.65 2.73 11.34
C ALA A 64 -45.16 4.15 11.05
N ILE A 65 -44.29 4.32 10.04
CA ILE A 65 -43.82 5.63 9.57
C ILE A 65 -45.00 6.45 9.03
N ALA A 66 -45.78 5.88 8.10
CA ALA A 66 -46.89 6.58 7.45
C ALA A 66 -48.00 7.02 8.42
N LYS A 67 -48.18 6.27 9.53
CA LYS A 67 -49.19 6.53 10.55
C LYS A 67 -48.63 7.19 11.81
N GLY A 68 -47.33 7.45 11.87
CA GLY A 68 -46.66 8.05 13.02
C GLY A 68 -46.76 7.19 14.30
N TRP A 69 -46.76 5.87 14.17
CA TRP A 69 -46.63 4.95 15.31
C TRP A 69 -45.23 5.04 15.89
N VAL A 70 -45.12 4.67 17.17
CA VAL A 70 -43.83 4.54 17.84
C VAL A 70 -43.62 3.05 18.12
N LEU A 71 -42.48 2.49 17.69
CA LEU A 71 -42.22 1.06 17.76
C LEU A 71 -41.27 0.69 18.90
N GLY A 72 -41.53 -0.45 19.53
CA GLY A 72 -40.59 -1.18 20.37
C GLY A 72 -40.20 -2.49 19.69
N LEU A 73 -38.92 -2.73 19.49
CA LEU A 73 -38.44 -3.91 18.78
C LEU A 73 -37.99 -5.00 19.76
N LEU A 74 -38.67 -6.15 19.80
CA LEU A 74 -38.24 -7.31 20.59
C LEU A 74 -37.46 -8.31 19.72
N PRO A 75 -36.50 -9.07 20.27
CA PRO A 75 -35.59 -9.92 19.49
C PRO A 75 -36.26 -11.24 19.06
N HIS A 76 -36.97 -11.21 17.93
CA HIS A 76 -37.55 -12.40 17.30
C HIS A 76 -36.44 -13.28 16.68
N PRO A 77 -36.51 -14.64 16.75
CA PRO A 77 -35.50 -15.52 16.16
C PRO A 77 -35.26 -15.33 14.66
N GLU A 78 -36.29 -14.91 13.93
CA GLU A 78 -36.27 -14.66 12.49
C GLU A 78 -36.14 -13.16 12.13
N MET A 79 -35.83 -12.30 13.11
CA MET A 79 -35.49 -10.89 12.91
C MET A 79 -33.97 -10.76 12.78
N LEU A 80 -33.41 -11.18 11.64
CA LEU A 80 -31.97 -11.25 11.42
C LEU A 80 -31.39 -9.92 10.91
N GLU A 81 -32.08 -9.25 10.00
CA GLU A 81 -31.62 -8.02 9.34
C GLU A 81 -32.00 -6.80 10.16
N ALA A 82 -33.25 -6.72 10.65
CA ALA A 82 -33.66 -5.60 11.51
C ALA A 82 -32.92 -5.62 12.86
N ALA A 83 -32.64 -6.79 13.46
CA ALA A 83 -31.83 -6.83 14.69
C ALA A 83 -30.38 -6.35 14.47
N LYS A 84 -29.79 -6.59 13.29
CA LYS A 84 -28.48 -6.03 12.93
C LYS A 84 -28.56 -4.53 12.71
N GLY A 85 -29.52 -4.07 11.91
CA GLY A 85 -29.72 -2.67 11.55
C GLY A 85 -29.96 -1.77 12.76
N PHE A 86 -30.84 -2.21 13.67
CA PHE A 86 -31.20 -1.48 14.89
C PHE A 86 -30.37 -1.90 16.13
N LYS A 87 -29.38 -2.78 15.97
CA LYS A 87 -28.52 -3.32 17.05
C LYS A 87 -29.28 -3.96 18.22
N VAL A 88 -30.45 -4.55 17.97
CA VAL A 88 -31.27 -5.21 18.99
C VAL A 88 -30.49 -6.40 19.60
N PRO A 89 -30.24 -6.42 20.92
CA PRO A 89 -29.65 -7.57 21.60
C PRO A 89 -30.50 -8.83 21.48
N ASN A 90 -29.86 -9.99 21.34
CA ASN A 90 -30.56 -11.29 21.30
C ASN A 90 -31.24 -11.68 22.64
N SER A 91 -30.93 -10.99 23.74
CA SER A 91 -31.49 -11.27 25.07
C SER A 91 -32.75 -10.43 25.28
N LEU A 92 -33.89 -11.13 25.41
CA LEU A 92 -35.20 -10.51 25.63
C LEU A 92 -35.20 -9.62 26.89
N GLU A 93 -34.63 -10.10 28.00
CA GLU A 93 -34.56 -9.37 29.27
C GLU A 93 -33.83 -8.02 29.12
N LYS A 94 -32.69 -8.00 28.41
CA LYS A 94 -31.93 -6.77 28.16
C LYS A 94 -32.71 -5.77 27.32
N VAL A 95 -33.49 -6.26 26.37
CA VAL A 95 -34.31 -5.42 25.49
C VAL A 95 -35.48 -4.82 26.25
N VAL A 96 -36.18 -5.64 27.04
CA VAL A 96 -37.32 -5.20 27.85
C VAL A 96 -36.90 -4.19 28.91
N ALA A 97 -35.73 -4.37 29.55
CA ALA A 97 -35.21 -3.43 30.54
C ALA A 97 -34.95 -2.02 29.99
N GLN A 98 -34.87 -1.85 28.66
CA GLN A 98 -34.69 -0.55 28.00
C GLN A 98 -35.98 -0.01 27.37
N LEU A 99 -37.12 -0.69 27.52
CA LEU A 99 -38.40 -0.15 27.08
C LEU A 99 -38.84 0.94 28.06
N ASP A 100 -38.67 2.20 27.66
CA ASP A 100 -39.24 3.35 28.37
C ASP A 100 -40.41 3.93 27.57
N PHE A 101 -41.62 3.69 28.07
CA PHE A 101 -42.86 4.17 27.44
C PHE A 101 -43.16 5.65 27.73
N THR A 102 -42.38 6.27 28.63
CA THR A 102 -42.55 7.66 29.08
C THR A 102 -41.49 8.60 28.51
N ALA A 103 -40.37 8.07 28.05
CA ALA A 103 -39.33 8.83 27.35
C ALA A 103 -39.80 9.35 25.99
N GLU A 104 -39.18 10.44 25.53
CA GLU A 104 -39.38 10.94 24.18
C GLU A 104 -38.93 9.89 23.14
N PRO A 105 -39.77 9.59 22.13
CA PRO A 105 -39.40 8.64 21.09
C PRO A 105 -38.16 9.08 20.33
N ILE A 106 -37.26 8.13 20.11
CA ILE A 106 -36.06 8.36 19.32
C ILE A 106 -36.42 8.23 17.85
N VAL A 107 -36.04 9.22 17.06
CA VAL A 107 -36.33 9.24 15.63
C VAL A 107 -35.10 8.78 14.85
N VAL A 108 -35.30 7.83 13.95
CA VAL A 108 -34.25 7.24 13.13
C VAL A 108 -34.59 7.33 11.65
N ASP A 109 -33.56 7.60 10.85
CA ASP A 109 -33.67 7.64 9.40
C ASP A 109 -33.88 6.24 8.80
N GLN A 110 -34.45 6.17 7.59
CA GLN A 110 -34.67 4.90 6.91
C GLN A 110 -34.17 4.93 5.46
N LEU A 111 -33.39 3.91 5.10
CA LEU A 111 -32.91 3.71 3.74
C LEU A 111 -33.94 2.96 2.91
N TYR A 112 -34.17 3.46 1.70
CA TYR A 112 -34.99 2.83 0.69
C TYR A 112 -34.18 2.54 -0.57
N CYS A 113 -34.49 1.42 -1.21
CA CYS A 113 -33.94 1.01 -2.50
C CYS A 113 -35.08 0.65 -3.45
N ASN A 114 -35.33 1.47 -4.48
CA ASN A 114 -36.49 1.32 -5.37
C ASN A 114 -37.80 1.12 -4.58
N ASP A 115 -38.08 2.03 -3.65
CA ASP A 115 -39.22 2.04 -2.74
C ASP A 115 -39.32 0.87 -1.73
N LYS A 116 -38.31 0.01 -1.67
CA LYS A 116 -38.23 -1.05 -0.66
C LYS A 116 -37.38 -0.60 0.52
N LEU A 117 -37.90 -0.80 1.73
CA LEU A 117 -37.17 -0.55 2.97
C LEU A 117 -35.92 -1.43 3.05
N VAL A 118 -34.84 -0.87 3.56
CA VAL A 118 -33.54 -1.52 3.77
C VAL A 118 -33.19 -1.41 5.26
N PHE A 119 -33.06 -2.55 5.94
CA PHE A 119 -32.64 -2.58 7.33
C PHE A 119 -31.11 -2.54 7.49
N ASN A 120 -30.38 -3.09 6.53
CA ASN A 120 -28.96 -3.36 6.69
C ASN A 120 -28.11 -2.81 5.54
N ALA A 121 -28.26 -3.36 4.32
CA ALA A 121 -27.42 -2.94 3.20
C ALA A 121 -28.00 -3.27 1.83
N VAL A 122 -27.62 -2.46 0.85
CA VAL A 122 -27.81 -2.75 -0.58
C VAL A 122 -26.46 -3.07 -1.21
N SER A 123 -26.31 -4.27 -1.76
CA SER A 123 -25.12 -4.68 -2.52
C SER A 123 -25.42 -4.73 -4.01
N ILE A 124 -24.62 -4.06 -4.83
CA ILE A 124 -24.83 -3.95 -6.28
C ILE A 124 -23.65 -4.59 -7.00
N GLY A 125 -23.92 -5.47 -7.97
CA GLY A 125 -22.88 -6.20 -8.68
C GLY A 125 -22.29 -7.34 -7.85
N ASP A 126 -20.98 -7.58 -7.98
CA ASP A 126 -20.28 -8.57 -7.16
C ASP A 126 -19.18 -7.89 -6.34
N PRO A 127 -19.54 -7.19 -5.25
CA PRO A 127 -18.59 -6.37 -4.49
C PRO A 127 -17.69 -7.22 -3.58
N PHE A 128 -17.20 -8.38 -4.05
CA PHE A 128 -16.41 -9.40 -3.35
C PHE A 128 -15.95 -9.03 -1.93
N GLY A 129 -16.47 -9.70 -0.90
CA GLY A 129 -16.06 -9.46 0.49
C GLY A 129 -16.66 -8.22 1.17
N LEU A 130 -17.36 -7.33 0.44
CA LEU A 130 -18.14 -6.22 1.01
C LEU A 130 -19.56 -6.62 1.45
N ARG A 131 -19.95 -7.89 1.24
CA ARG A 131 -21.26 -8.38 1.68
C ARG A 131 -21.36 -8.35 3.20
N ALA A 132 -22.55 -8.07 3.71
CA ALA A 132 -22.88 -8.18 5.12
C ALA A 132 -22.51 -9.57 5.66
N SER A 133 -21.43 -9.65 6.43
CA SER A 133 -20.97 -10.88 7.09
C SER A 133 -21.82 -11.08 8.34
N SER A 134 -22.28 -12.31 8.57
CA SER A 134 -22.83 -12.68 9.88
C SER A 134 -21.74 -12.55 10.95
N ARG A 135 -22.12 -12.14 12.17
CA ARG A 135 -21.23 -11.82 13.30
C ARG A 135 -20.37 -12.99 13.81
N THR A 136 -20.49 -14.18 13.22
CA THR A 136 -19.95 -15.46 13.72
C THR A 136 -19.24 -16.27 12.64
N GLU A 137 -18.54 -15.63 11.71
CA GLU A 137 -17.75 -16.37 10.72
C GLU A 137 -16.41 -16.85 11.27
N LYS A 138 -16.29 -18.17 11.45
CA LYS A 138 -15.03 -18.87 11.75
C LYS A 138 -13.97 -18.53 10.69
N LEU A 139 -12.70 -18.40 11.10
CA LEU A 139 -11.58 -18.07 10.21
C LEU A 139 -11.47 -19.02 9.00
N SER A 140 -11.83 -20.30 9.18
CA SER A 140 -11.86 -21.31 8.10
C SER A 140 -12.88 -21.00 7.00
N SER A 141 -14.04 -20.41 7.32
CA SER A 141 -15.05 -20.04 6.33
C SER A 141 -14.66 -18.77 5.55
N ARG A 142 -13.92 -17.86 6.18
CA ARG A 142 -13.28 -16.70 5.53
C ARG A 142 -12.20 -17.15 4.55
N TRP A 143 -11.40 -18.14 4.93
CA TRP A 143 -10.33 -18.67 4.08
C TRP A 143 -10.86 -19.51 2.90
N ARG A 144 -11.94 -20.30 3.10
CA ARG A 144 -12.63 -21.00 2.00
C ARG A 144 -13.23 -20.02 1.00
N ARG A 145 -13.83 -18.92 1.48
CA ARG A 145 -14.31 -17.82 0.62
C ARG A 145 -13.17 -17.14 -0.12
N PHE A 146 -12.07 -16.84 0.56
CA PHE A 146 -10.89 -16.28 -0.09
C PHE A 146 -10.41 -17.15 -1.25
N LYS A 147 -10.31 -18.47 -1.06
CA LYS A 147 -9.95 -19.40 -2.15
C LYS A 147 -10.92 -19.34 -3.33
N LEU A 148 -12.23 -19.34 -3.06
CA LEU A 148 -13.25 -19.22 -4.12
C LEU A 148 -13.18 -17.87 -4.84
N LEU A 149 -12.94 -16.79 -4.09
CA LEU A 149 -12.78 -15.44 -4.61
C LEU A 149 -11.53 -15.34 -5.50
N VAL A 150 -10.39 -15.83 -5.03
CA VAL A 150 -9.13 -15.88 -5.79
C VAL A 150 -9.28 -16.71 -7.06
N ALA A 151 -9.97 -17.86 -7.00
CA ALA A 151 -10.24 -18.68 -8.18
C ALA A 151 -11.14 -17.98 -9.22
N SER A 152 -11.96 -17.01 -8.79
CA SER A 152 -12.84 -16.24 -9.67
C SER A 152 -12.23 -14.94 -10.20
N LEU A 153 -11.10 -14.48 -9.64
CA LEU A 153 -10.47 -13.18 -9.96
C LEU A 153 -10.16 -12.99 -11.45
N ASN A 154 -9.71 -14.03 -12.16
CA ASN A 154 -9.39 -13.93 -13.59
C ASN A 154 -10.63 -13.80 -14.50
N LYS A 155 -11.84 -13.98 -13.97
CA LYS A 155 -13.11 -13.81 -14.70
C LYS A 155 -13.81 -12.49 -14.38
N VAL A 156 -13.18 -11.67 -13.53
CA VAL A 156 -13.75 -10.43 -13.04
C VAL A 156 -13.66 -9.35 -14.10
N ARG A 157 -14.80 -8.73 -14.39
CA ARG A 157 -14.92 -7.57 -15.28
C ARG A 157 -15.61 -6.44 -14.55
N LEU A 158 -15.14 -5.22 -14.78
CA LEU A 158 -15.84 -4.04 -14.29
C LEU A 158 -17.02 -3.74 -15.20
N ARG A 159 -18.07 -3.16 -14.64
CA ARG A 159 -19.26 -2.74 -15.37
C ARG A 159 -19.37 -1.23 -15.34
N ALA A 160 -19.93 -0.66 -16.40
CA ALA A 160 -20.16 0.78 -16.49
C ALA A 160 -21.33 1.20 -15.61
N PHE A 161 -21.12 2.24 -14.81
CA PHE A 161 -22.17 2.88 -14.02
C PHE A 161 -22.13 4.39 -14.19
N THR A 162 -23.31 4.99 -14.19
CA THR A 162 -23.54 6.43 -14.03
C THR A 162 -24.21 6.64 -12.69
N LEU A 163 -23.59 7.46 -11.85
CA LEU A 163 -24.02 7.75 -10.48
C LEU A 163 -24.40 9.22 -10.41
N THR A 164 -25.60 9.52 -9.93
CA THR A 164 -26.09 10.89 -9.73
C THR A 164 -26.48 11.07 -8.27
N THR A 165 -25.88 12.04 -7.59
CA THR A 165 -26.23 12.37 -6.20
C THR A 165 -27.41 13.34 -6.13
N ASP A 166 -27.96 13.54 -4.92
CA ASP A 166 -29.02 14.51 -4.65
C ASP A 166 -28.66 15.96 -5.05
N LYS A 167 -27.37 16.32 -5.00
CA LYS A 167 -26.84 17.62 -5.45
C LYS A 167 -26.43 17.64 -6.93
N GLU A 168 -27.01 16.75 -7.73
CA GLU A 168 -26.78 16.61 -9.17
C GLU A 168 -25.32 16.36 -9.59
N LYS A 169 -24.45 15.91 -8.68
CA LYS A 169 -23.09 15.50 -9.05
C LYS A 169 -23.14 14.19 -9.81
N VAL A 170 -22.58 14.17 -11.00
CA VAL A 170 -22.53 12.99 -11.87
C VAL A 170 -21.13 12.37 -11.82
N LEU A 171 -21.07 11.06 -11.61
CA LEU A 171 -19.86 10.25 -11.77
C LEU A 171 -20.13 9.15 -12.78
N GLU A 172 -19.34 9.17 -13.86
CA GLU A 172 -19.29 8.11 -14.84
C GLU A 172 -18.06 7.23 -14.62
N THR A 173 -18.24 6.01 -14.14
CA THR A 173 -17.10 5.14 -13.80
C THR A 173 -17.34 3.68 -14.20
N ALA A 174 -16.30 2.88 -14.10
CA ALA A 174 -16.40 1.42 -14.12
C ALA A 174 -16.24 0.92 -12.68
N ALA A 175 -17.06 -0.02 -12.23
CA ALA A 175 -16.93 -0.61 -10.90
C ALA A 175 -17.17 -2.12 -10.94
N LEU A 176 -16.57 -2.80 -9.99
CA LEU A 176 -16.76 -4.24 -9.78
C LEU A 176 -18.04 -4.50 -8.97
N GLY A 177 -18.24 -3.68 -7.95
CA GLY A 177 -19.48 -3.66 -7.18
C GLY A 177 -19.51 -2.48 -6.24
N MET A 178 -20.68 -2.26 -5.66
CA MET A 178 -20.94 -1.17 -4.74
C MET A 178 -21.73 -1.69 -3.54
N VAL A 179 -21.56 -1.05 -2.39
CA VAL A 179 -22.37 -1.32 -1.20
C VAL A 179 -22.87 0.00 -0.63
N ALA A 180 -24.18 0.13 -0.51
CA ALA A 180 -24.83 1.24 0.16
C ALA A 180 -25.30 0.80 1.54
N VAL A 181 -25.02 1.64 2.53
CA VAL A 181 -25.47 1.48 3.91
C VAL A 181 -25.92 2.84 4.43
N ASP A 182 -27.01 2.88 5.18
CA ASP A 182 -27.31 4.04 6.03
C ASP A 182 -26.40 4.03 7.25
N ARG A 183 -26.21 2.85 7.86
CA ARG A 183 -25.49 2.66 9.12
C ARG A 183 -24.24 1.81 8.89
N GLY A 184 -23.10 2.24 9.45
CA GLY A 184 -21.78 1.62 9.20
C GLY A 184 -21.64 0.16 9.63
N ASP A 185 -22.58 -0.41 10.38
CA ASP A 185 -22.43 -1.73 11.01
C ASP A 185 -22.83 -2.94 10.15
N ALA A 186 -23.19 -2.73 8.88
CA ALA A 186 -23.61 -3.82 8.00
C ALA A 186 -22.58 -4.94 7.80
N SER A 187 -21.29 -4.59 7.87
CA SER A 187 -20.18 -5.53 7.78
C SER A 187 -18.99 -5.06 8.62
N ALA A 188 -18.08 -5.99 8.94
CA ALA A 188 -16.81 -5.64 9.59
C ALA A 188 -15.96 -4.66 8.77
N PHE A 189 -16.18 -4.60 7.45
CA PHE A 189 -15.49 -3.69 6.54
C PHE A 189 -16.11 -2.29 6.58
N THR A 190 -17.44 -2.18 6.39
CA THR A 190 -18.16 -0.89 6.41
C THR A 190 -17.96 -0.18 7.75
N ARG A 191 -17.90 -0.92 8.86
CA ARG A 191 -17.69 -0.36 10.21
C ARG A 191 -16.35 0.35 10.38
N ARG A 192 -15.37 0.02 9.54
CA ARG A 192 -14.01 0.55 9.61
C ARG A 192 -13.72 1.62 8.55
N VAL A 193 -14.44 1.60 7.44
CA VAL A 193 -14.25 2.54 6.31
C VAL A 193 -15.19 3.73 6.38
N VAL A 194 -16.38 3.52 6.91
CA VAL A 194 -17.34 4.59 7.18
C VAL A 194 -17.09 5.06 8.62
N ASP A 195 -16.90 6.38 8.80
CA ASP A 195 -16.77 7.00 10.13
C ASP A 195 -17.97 6.63 11.03
N LYS A 196 -17.86 6.81 12.35
CA LYS A 196 -18.96 6.53 13.30
C LYS A 196 -20.25 7.20 12.79
N VAL A 197 -21.19 6.39 12.31
CA VAL A 197 -22.45 6.86 11.75
C VAL A 197 -23.44 7.11 12.88
N VAL A 198 -24.01 8.31 12.88
CA VAL A 198 -25.09 8.70 13.78
C VAL A 198 -26.42 8.30 13.14
N ALA A 199 -27.37 7.81 13.93
CA ALA A 199 -28.65 7.28 13.43
C ALA A 199 -29.57 8.31 12.71
N ASP A 200 -29.22 9.60 12.74
CA ASP A 200 -30.03 10.72 12.26
C ASP A 200 -29.27 11.71 11.34
N ASP A 201 -28.21 11.25 10.65
CA ASP A 201 -27.36 12.10 9.81
C ASP A 201 -27.90 12.37 8.39
N ARG A 202 -29.08 11.83 8.06
CA ARG A 202 -29.83 11.98 6.80
C ARG A 202 -29.05 11.59 5.55
N GLN A 203 -28.04 10.72 5.68
CA GLN A 203 -27.19 10.34 4.56
C GLN A 203 -26.91 8.86 4.49
N LEU A 204 -26.91 8.32 3.27
CA LEU A 204 -26.36 7.01 2.98
C LEU A 204 -24.89 7.13 2.63
N ASN A 205 -24.15 6.07 2.91
CA ASN A 205 -22.76 5.87 2.52
C ASN A 205 -22.72 4.83 1.40
N LEU A 206 -22.37 5.26 0.19
CA LEU A 206 -22.15 4.40 -0.97
C LEU A 206 -20.65 4.18 -1.15
N LEU A 207 -20.21 2.95 -0.92
CA LEU A 207 -18.85 2.49 -1.17
C LEU A 207 -18.76 1.86 -2.56
N ILE A 208 -17.76 2.28 -3.34
CA ILE A 208 -17.56 1.85 -4.72
C ILE A 208 -16.23 1.12 -4.82
N LEU A 209 -16.24 -0.15 -5.22
CA LEU A 209 -15.03 -0.94 -5.43
C LEU A 209 -14.70 -0.99 -6.93
N SER A 210 -13.56 -0.41 -7.30
CA SER A 210 -13.07 -0.37 -8.68
C SER A 210 -11.55 -0.63 -8.74
N PRO A 211 -11.12 -1.90 -8.54
CA PRO A 211 -9.74 -2.26 -8.72
C PRO A 211 -9.37 -2.11 -10.20
N ARG A 212 -8.16 -1.60 -10.46
CA ARG A 212 -7.63 -1.50 -11.82
C ARG A 212 -6.64 -2.62 -12.17
N SER A 213 -6.32 -3.49 -11.21
CA SER A 213 -5.53 -4.69 -11.44
C SER A 213 -5.88 -5.82 -10.46
N LEU A 214 -5.49 -7.04 -10.81
CA LEU A 214 -5.67 -8.22 -9.97
C LEU A 214 -4.90 -8.08 -8.65
N LEU A 215 -3.71 -7.49 -8.66
CA LEU A 215 -2.94 -7.18 -7.45
C LEU A 215 -3.70 -6.25 -6.48
N GLN A 216 -4.43 -5.25 -7.00
CA GLN A 216 -5.26 -4.37 -6.17
C GLN A 216 -6.47 -5.10 -5.60
N ALA A 217 -7.17 -5.89 -6.43
CA ALA A 217 -8.28 -6.70 -5.99
C ALA A 217 -7.85 -7.72 -4.92
N PHE A 218 -6.70 -8.35 -5.11
CA PHE A 218 -6.12 -9.30 -4.16
C PHE A 218 -5.66 -8.61 -2.87
N GLY A 219 -4.98 -7.46 -2.97
CA GLY A 219 -4.60 -6.65 -1.82
C GLY A 219 -5.81 -6.23 -1.00
N PHE A 220 -6.90 -5.83 -1.65
CA PHE A 220 -8.18 -5.56 -1.00
C PHE A 220 -8.75 -6.79 -0.29
N LEU A 221 -8.74 -7.97 -0.93
CA LEU A 221 -9.22 -9.21 -0.32
C LEU A 221 -8.39 -9.60 0.91
N ILE A 222 -7.06 -9.52 0.85
CA ILE A 222 -6.18 -9.75 2.01
C ILE A 222 -6.49 -8.75 3.12
N ALA A 223 -6.60 -7.46 2.77
CA ALA A 223 -6.95 -6.42 3.72
C ALA A 223 -8.34 -6.65 4.33
N SER A 224 -9.29 -7.25 3.61
CA SER A 224 -10.61 -7.58 4.16
C SER A 224 -10.58 -8.73 5.17
N ILE A 225 -9.54 -9.59 5.15
CA ILE A 225 -9.43 -10.81 5.97
C ILE A 225 -8.49 -10.62 7.16
N PHE A 226 -7.25 -10.20 6.91
CA PHE A 226 -6.15 -10.24 7.87
C PHE A 226 -5.87 -8.90 8.53
N LEU A 227 -5.94 -7.81 7.76
CA LEU A 227 -5.73 -6.49 8.32
C LEU A 227 -7.07 -5.93 8.81
N GLY A 228 -7.14 -5.57 10.09
CA GLY A 228 -8.01 -4.45 10.44
C GLY A 228 -7.50 -3.28 9.61
N PHE A 229 -8.29 -2.82 8.63
CA PHE A 229 -7.91 -1.65 7.84
C PHE A 229 -7.58 -0.53 8.83
N LEU A 230 -6.30 -0.12 8.86
CA LEU A 230 -5.81 0.96 9.72
C LEU A 230 -6.65 2.20 9.44
N GLY A 231 -7.16 2.84 10.49
CA GLY A 231 -8.10 3.96 10.44
C GLY A 231 -7.79 4.93 9.31
N ILE A 232 -8.76 5.12 8.43
CA ILE A 232 -8.49 5.69 7.11
C ILE A 232 -8.67 7.21 7.13
N ASN A 233 -7.58 7.92 7.36
CA ASN A 233 -7.44 9.29 6.84
C ASN A 233 -7.20 9.31 5.31
N ARG A 234 -6.96 8.17 4.63
CA ARG A 234 -6.77 8.08 3.16
C ARG A 234 -7.34 6.81 2.51
N LEU A 235 -8.52 6.89 1.90
CA LEU A 235 -9.12 5.78 1.14
C LEU A 235 -8.17 5.36 0.00
N PRO A 236 -7.93 4.06 -0.21
CA PRO A 236 -7.21 3.59 -1.39
C PRO A 236 -7.85 4.09 -2.68
N LYS A 237 -7.05 4.38 -3.70
CA LYS A 237 -7.53 4.90 -5.00
C LYS A 237 -8.58 4.02 -5.69
N TYR A 238 -8.57 2.71 -5.44
CA TYR A 238 -9.54 1.77 -5.99
C TYR A 238 -10.87 1.70 -5.20
N LEU A 239 -11.01 2.50 -4.13
CA LEU A 239 -12.22 2.66 -3.34
C LEU A 239 -12.76 4.08 -3.46
N GLY A 240 -14.02 4.21 -3.84
CA GLY A 240 -14.77 5.46 -3.80
C GLY A 240 -15.73 5.49 -2.62
N LEU A 241 -15.94 6.68 -2.06
CA LEU A 241 -16.97 6.93 -1.04
C LEU A 241 -17.81 8.12 -1.47
N ILE A 242 -19.12 7.90 -1.60
CA ILE A 242 -20.13 8.95 -1.77
C ILE A 242 -21.03 8.94 -0.54
N LYS A 243 -21.15 10.09 0.13
CA LYS A 243 -22.12 10.31 1.21
C LYS A 243 -23.15 11.32 0.75
N SER A 244 -24.42 10.92 0.63
CA SER A 244 -25.52 11.76 0.12
C SER A 244 -26.87 11.29 0.67
N SER A 245 -27.91 12.13 0.61
CA SER A 245 -29.29 11.77 0.98
C SER A 245 -29.94 10.83 -0.04
N ALA A 246 -29.61 11.01 -1.32
CA ALA A 246 -30.08 10.17 -2.41
C ALA A 246 -28.96 9.93 -3.43
N VAL A 247 -28.95 8.72 -4.00
CA VAL A 247 -28.07 8.36 -5.11
C VAL A 247 -28.84 7.52 -6.13
N LYS A 248 -28.87 7.99 -7.37
CA LYS A 248 -29.38 7.25 -8.52
C LYS A 248 -28.22 6.54 -9.21
N ILE A 249 -28.36 5.24 -9.44
CA ILE A 249 -27.35 4.37 -10.04
C ILE A 249 -27.94 3.78 -11.32
N GLU A 250 -27.35 4.15 -12.46
CA GLU A 250 -27.72 3.61 -13.77
C GLU A 250 -26.62 2.72 -14.31
N ALA A 251 -26.97 1.48 -14.64
CA ALA A 251 -26.10 0.53 -15.31
C ALA A 251 -26.35 0.53 -16.82
N ASN A 252 -25.33 0.21 -17.61
CA ASN A 252 -25.50 0.04 -19.07
C ASN A 252 -26.40 -1.17 -19.41
N GLN A 253 -26.36 -2.22 -18.59
CA GLN A 253 -27.16 -3.43 -18.69
C GLN A 253 -27.75 -3.78 -17.32
N PRO A 254 -28.89 -4.51 -17.26
CA PRO A 254 -29.45 -4.95 -15.99
C PRO A 254 -28.41 -5.63 -15.09
N VAL A 255 -28.27 -5.12 -13.88
CA VAL A 255 -27.33 -5.62 -12.86
C VAL A 255 -28.11 -6.28 -11.74
N THR A 256 -27.56 -7.37 -11.22
CA THR A 256 -28.10 -7.99 -10.01
C THR A 256 -27.69 -7.16 -8.82
N TYR A 257 -28.65 -6.85 -7.96
CA TYR A 257 -28.42 -6.22 -6.67
C TYR A 257 -29.14 -7.02 -5.58
N ILE A 258 -28.67 -6.85 -4.35
CA ILE A 258 -29.16 -7.56 -3.18
C ILE A 258 -29.59 -6.52 -2.16
N VAL A 259 -30.82 -6.60 -1.68
CA VAL A 259 -31.32 -5.81 -0.54
C VAL A 259 -31.51 -6.79 0.60
N ASP A 260 -30.74 -6.64 1.68
CA ASP A 260 -30.86 -7.47 2.89
C ASP A 260 -30.93 -8.99 2.64
N GLY A 261 -30.14 -9.47 1.67
CA GLY A 261 -30.07 -10.88 1.27
C GLY A 261 -31.01 -11.30 0.13
N GLN A 262 -32.03 -10.51 -0.19
CA GLN A 262 -32.94 -10.77 -1.31
C GLN A 262 -32.38 -10.26 -2.63
N LYS A 263 -32.40 -11.09 -3.69
CA LYS A 263 -31.83 -10.76 -5.00
C LYS A 263 -32.86 -10.12 -5.93
N PHE A 264 -32.45 -9.04 -6.58
CA PHE A 264 -33.22 -8.29 -7.57
C PHE A 264 -32.36 -8.01 -8.81
N LYS A 265 -33.00 -7.56 -9.90
CA LYS A 265 -32.33 -7.21 -11.14
C LYS A 265 -32.98 -5.97 -11.74
N SER A 266 -32.21 -4.92 -11.97
CA SER A 266 -32.68 -3.68 -12.59
C SER A 266 -31.56 -2.99 -13.35
N LYS A 267 -31.92 -2.10 -14.28
CA LYS A 267 -30.98 -1.16 -14.92
C LYS A 267 -30.80 0.11 -14.08
N ILE A 268 -31.83 0.51 -13.34
CA ILE A 268 -31.86 1.73 -12.52
C ILE A 268 -32.11 1.32 -11.06
N ILE A 269 -31.24 1.78 -10.18
CA ILE A 269 -31.33 1.56 -8.73
C ILE A 269 -31.33 2.95 -8.08
N GLN A 270 -32.41 3.28 -7.39
CA GLN A 270 -32.61 4.53 -6.67
C GLN A 270 -32.46 4.26 -5.18
N LEU A 271 -31.47 4.91 -4.58
CA LEU A 271 -31.24 4.88 -3.14
C LEU A 271 -31.66 6.23 -2.56
N ARG A 272 -32.45 6.20 -1.48
CA ARG A 272 -32.93 7.39 -0.79
C ARG A 272 -32.96 7.14 0.71
N VAL A 273 -32.53 8.11 1.50
CA VAL A 273 -32.72 8.14 2.94
C VAL A 273 -33.86 9.09 3.27
N ASP A 274 -34.89 8.58 3.91
CA ASP A 274 -35.99 9.39 4.43
C ASP A 274 -35.67 9.80 5.86
N ALA A 275 -35.55 11.12 6.04
CA ALA A 275 -35.15 11.73 7.30
C ALA A 275 -36.25 11.62 8.36
N ALA A 276 -35.86 11.35 9.59
CA ALA A 276 -36.73 11.38 10.77
C ALA A 276 -37.99 10.50 10.62
N ALA A 277 -37.86 9.35 9.95
CA ALA A 277 -39.01 8.56 9.50
C ALA A 277 -39.61 7.69 10.61
N LEU A 278 -38.80 6.93 11.35
CA LEU A 278 -39.27 5.93 12.31
C LEU A 278 -39.06 6.39 13.75
N ARG A 279 -40.09 6.29 14.58
CA ARG A 279 -40.04 6.59 16.02
C ARG A 279 -39.86 5.30 16.83
N LEU A 280 -38.93 5.26 17.78
CA LEU A 280 -38.58 4.07 18.58
C LEU A 280 -38.58 4.35 20.09
N PHE A 281 -39.02 3.38 20.90
CA PHE A 281 -38.92 3.41 22.38
C PHE A 281 -37.64 2.80 22.93
N ASN A 282 -37.07 1.83 22.23
CA ASN A 282 -35.82 1.18 22.61
C ASN A 282 -34.79 1.39 21.51
N ASN A 283 -33.79 2.22 21.81
CA ASN A 283 -32.73 2.51 20.86
C ASN A 283 -31.40 1.92 21.35
N PHE A 284 -30.81 1.08 20.51
CA PHE A 284 -29.46 0.54 20.70
C PHE A 284 -28.44 1.22 19.77
N LEU A 285 -28.83 2.29 19.08
CA LEU A 285 -28.01 3.09 18.17
C LEU A 285 -27.47 4.33 18.89
N GLU A 286 -26.28 4.79 18.50
CA GLU A 286 -25.74 6.08 18.95
C GLU A 286 -26.52 7.21 18.21
N THR A 287 -27.20 8.07 18.97
CA THR A 287 -27.84 9.30 18.46
C THR A 287 -26.98 10.52 18.78
N SER A 288 -27.06 11.56 17.96
CA SER A 288 -26.35 12.80 18.25
C SER A 288 -26.97 13.49 19.48
N SER A 289 -26.13 13.92 20.42
CA SER A 289 -26.55 14.64 21.64
C SER A 289 -26.99 16.08 21.38
N LEU A 290 -26.93 16.53 20.12
CA LEU A 290 -27.31 17.87 19.65
C LEU A 290 -28.46 17.68 18.67
N GLY A 291 -29.69 17.99 19.11
CA GLY A 291 -30.93 17.68 18.41
C GLY A 291 -30.91 17.99 16.90
N HIS A 292 -31.38 17.03 16.12
CA HIS A 292 -32.13 17.13 14.85
C HIS A 292 -31.74 18.17 13.77
N GLN A 293 -30.52 18.73 13.73
CA GLN A 293 -30.21 19.81 12.79
C GLN A 293 -28.79 19.84 12.18
N THR A 294 -28.24 18.70 11.76
CA THR A 294 -27.12 18.77 10.79
C THR A 294 -27.49 18.10 9.49
N ASN A 295 -27.78 18.90 8.46
CA ASN A 295 -27.74 18.41 7.08
C ASN A 295 -26.29 17.97 6.84
N GLY A 296 -26.04 16.66 6.84
CA GLY A 296 -24.70 16.11 6.68
C GLY A 296 -24.03 16.70 5.42
N LYS A 297 -22.77 17.11 5.55
CA LYS A 297 -22.01 17.61 4.40
C LYS A 297 -21.83 16.46 3.40
N GLU A 298 -22.37 16.63 2.19
CA GLU A 298 -22.18 15.65 1.11
C GLU A 298 -20.67 15.41 0.87
N VAL A 299 -20.26 14.14 0.87
CA VAL A 299 -18.87 13.71 0.67
C VAL A 299 -18.76 13.04 -0.69
N PHE A 300 -17.80 13.47 -1.50
CA PHE A 300 -17.59 12.94 -2.85
C PHE A 300 -16.10 12.61 -3.07
N ARG A 301 -15.67 11.47 -2.51
CA ARG A 301 -14.29 10.98 -2.54
C ARG A 301 -14.15 9.88 -3.59
N VAL A 302 -13.95 10.28 -4.85
CA VAL A 302 -13.94 9.37 -6.01
C VAL A 302 -12.74 9.58 -6.94
N GLN A 303 -11.74 10.36 -6.53
CA GLN A 303 -10.63 10.81 -7.39
C GLN A 303 -9.77 9.66 -7.93
N GLY A 304 -9.76 8.49 -7.29
CA GLY A 304 -8.99 7.33 -7.76
C GLY A 304 -9.75 6.42 -8.73
N LEU A 305 -11.07 6.59 -8.88
CA LEU A 305 -11.89 5.71 -9.71
C LEU A 305 -11.58 5.91 -11.21
N PRO A 306 -11.67 4.85 -12.03
CA PRO A 306 -11.39 4.95 -13.46
C PRO A 306 -12.49 5.75 -14.17
N ILE A 307 -12.06 6.71 -15.00
CA ILE A 307 -12.89 7.57 -15.85
C ILE A 307 -12.31 7.58 -17.28
N GLY A 308 -13.03 8.15 -18.24
CA GLY A 308 -12.52 8.35 -19.61
C GLY A 308 -12.04 7.06 -20.31
N GLU A 309 -10.81 7.06 -20.80
CA GLU A 309 -10.20 5.90 -21.50
C GLU A 309 -9.99 4.70 -20.57
N ALA A 310 -9.52 4.92 -19.33
CA ALA A 310 -9.31 3.86 -18.36
C ALA A 310 -10.61 3.11 -18.02
N LYS A 311 -11.75 3.83 -17.96
CA LYS A 311 -13.09 3.24 -17.84
C LYS A 311 -13.37 2.30 -19.03
N ARG A 312 -13.14 2.76 -20.27
CA ARG A 312 -13.40 1.97 -21.49
C ARG A 312 -12.56 0.70 -21.54
N GLU A 313 -11.28 0.79 -21.18
CA GLU A 313 -10.35 -0.35 -21.18
C GLU A 313 -10.76 -1.42 -20.17
N LEU A 314 -11.06 -1.04 -18.92
CA LEU A 314 -11.44 -1.96 -17.84
C LEU A 314 -12.82 -2.60 -18.03
N ILE A 315 -13.66 -2.04 -18.90
CA ILE A 315 -14.94 -2.66 -19.31
C ILE A 315 -14.69 -3.66 -20.46
N ALA A 316 -13.82 -3.33 -21.41
CA ALA A 316 -13.58 -4.14 -22.60
C ALA A 316 -12.75 -5.40 -22.30
N TYR A 317 -11.74 -5.28 -21.42
CA TYR A 317 -10.77 -6.33 -21.14
C TYR A 317 -10.85 -6.80 -19.68
N PRO A 318 -10.48 -8.07 -19.39
CA PRO A 318 -10.33 -8.54 -18.02
C PRO A 318 -9.25 -7.75 -17.29
N LEU A 319 -9.33 -7.74 -15.96
CA LEU A 319 -8.35 -7.01 -15.13
C LEU A 319 -6.91 -7.48 -15.41
N PRO A 320 -5.98 -6.55 -15.69
CA PRO A 320 -4.59 -6.91 -15.89
C PRO A 320 -3.95 -7.33 -14.56
N TRP A 321 -2.88 -8.11 -14.63
CA TRP A 321 -2.15 -8.55 -13.43
C TRP A 321 -1.53 -7.34 -12.69
N ILE A 322 -0.90 -6.45 -13.46
CA ILE A 322 -0.32 -5.18 -13.01
C ILE A 322 -1.09 -4.03 -13.66
N HIS A 323 -1.30 -2.94 -12.92
CA HIS A 323 -1.88 -1.72 -13.45
C HIS A 323 -0.94 -1.11 -14.49
N HIS A 324 -1.40 -1.00 -15.73
CA HIS A 324 -0.70 -0.28 -16.78
C HIS A 324 -1.09 1.20 -16.69
N ALA A 325 -0.11 2.10 -16.81
CA ALA A 325 -0.35 3.53 -16.73
C ALA A 325 -1.32 3.99 -17.82
N GLY A 326 -2.37 4.72 -17.44
CA GLY A 326 -3.25 5.40 -18.39
C GLY A 326 -2.57 6.60 -19.04
N THR A 327 -3.17 7.14 -20.10
CA THR A 327 -2.67 8.32 -20.84
C THR A 327 -2.49 9.55 -19.96
N ASP A 328 -3.35 9.76 -18.97
CA ASP A 328 -3.24 10.90 -18.05
C ASP A 328 -2.12 10.71 -17.00
N GLU A 329 -1.99 9.51 -16.43
CA GLU A 329 -0.89 9.20 -15.50
C GLU A 329 0.48 9.31 -16.17
N PHE A 330 0.54 8.94 -17.44
CA PHE A 330 1.72 9.16 -18.27
C PHE A 330 2.05 10.66 -18.40
N LYS A 331 1.08 11.50 -18.76
CA LYS A 331 1.28 12.94 -18.93
C LYS A 331 1.78 13.59 -17.65
N ASP A 332 1.14 13.30 -16.53
CA ASP A 332 1.51 13.84 -15.22
C ASP A 332 2.94 13.46 -14.85
N LEU A 333 3.29 12.17 -14.98
CA LEU A 333 4.65 11.71 -14.71
C LEU A 333 5.66 12.36 -15.66
N PHE A 334 5.35 12.42 -16.96
CA PHE A 334 6.25 12.94 -17.97
C PHE A 334 6.57 14.43 -17.75
N LEU A 335 5.57 15.23 -17.33
CA LEU A 335 5.78 16.62 -16.96
C LEU A 335 6.73 16.77 -15.76
N ILE A 336 6.53 15.96 -14.72
CA ILE A 336 7.42 15.93 -13.54
C ILE A 336 8.84 15.55 -13.94
N LEU A 337 9.00 14.51 -14.78
CA LEU A 337 10.31 14.06 -15.23
C LEU A 337 11.02 15.10 -16.11
N LYS A 338 10.28 15.84 -16.94
CA LYS A 338 10.83 16.94 -17.75
C LYS A 338 11.31 18.10 -16.88
N GLU A 339 10.64 18.37 -15.76
CA GLU A 339 11.10 19.34 -14.77
C GLU A 339 12.35 18.84 -14.03
N ASN A 340 12.32 17.59 -13.55
CA ASN A 340 13.44 16.92 -12.88
C ASN A 340 14.71 16.75 -13.75
N ALA A 341 14.55 16.77 -15.07
CA ALA A 341 15.66 16.67 -16.02
C ALA A 341 16.55 17.92 -16.03
N LYS A 342 16.05 19.08 -15.55
CA LYS A 342 16.76 20.35 -15.62
C LYS A 342 17.67 20.55 -14.41
N ALA A 343 18.88 21.06 -14.65
CA ALA A 343 19.82 21.45 -13.62
C ALA A 343 19.36 22.75 -12.94
N SER A 344 18.50 22.62 -11.93
CA SER A 344 18.02 23.75 -11.13
C SER A 344 19.10 24.23 -10.15
N GLU A 345 18.97 25.47 -9.66
CA GLU A 345 19.87 26.02 -8.62
C GLU A 345 19.88 25.14 -7.36
N VAL A 346 18.72 24.61 -6.99
CA VAL A 346 18.58 23.66 -5.86
C VAL A 346 19.37 22.39 -6.13
N TYR A 347 19.28 21.82 -7.34
CA TYR A 347 20.05 20.64 -7.73
C TYR A 347 21.56 20.88 -7.62
N LEU A 348 22.06 21.99 -8.17
CA LEU A 348 23.49 22.31 -8.13
C LEU A 348 23.99 22.54 -6.70
N THR A 349 23.22 23.26 -5.88
CA THR A 349 23.57 23.54 -4.48
C THR A 349 23.60 22.26 -3.66
N LEU A 350 22.56 21.42 -3.75
CA LEU A 350 22.53 20.14 -3.05
C LEU A 350 23.63 19.20 -3.51
N MET A 351 24.01 19.23 -4.79
CA MET A 351 25.12 18.41 -5.30
C MET A 351 26.46 18.81 -4.67
N VAL A 352 26.75 20.11 -4.55
CA VAL A 352 27.97 20.61 -3.89
C VAL A 352 27.96 20.20 -2.41
N LEU A 353 26.86 20.48 -1.68
CA LEU A 353 26.75 20.14 -0.27
C LEU A 353 26.86 18.64 0.00
N ALA A 354 26.20 17.81 -0.83
CA ALA A 354 26.29 16.35 -0.72
C ALA A 354 27.72 15.86 -0.98
N THR A 355 28.43 16.45 -1.95
CA THR A 355 29.83 16.10 -2.23
C THR A 355 30.75 16.46 -1.07
N LEU A 356 30.60 17.66 -0.49
CA LEU A 356 31.38 18.09 0.67
C LEU A 356 31.12 17.19 1.89
N LEU A 357 29.86 16.83 2.12
CA LEU A 357 29.48 15.91 3.21
C LEU A 357 30.03 14.50 2.96
N ALA A 358 29.98 14.00 1.73
CA ALA A 358 30.56 12.71 1.37
C ALA A 358 32.08 12.72 1.57
N LEU A 359 32.77 13.78 1.13
CA LEU A 359 34.21 13.94 1.26
C LEU A 359 34.65 13.94 2.74
N THR A 360 33.98 14.73 3.58
CA THR A 360 34.26 14.76 5.02
C THR A 360 33.97 13.43 5.69
N GLY A 361 32.88 12.76 5.32
CA GLY A 361 32.57 11.39 5.78
C GLY A 361 33.61 10.36 5.35
N LEU A 362 34.12 10.46 4.11
CA LEU A 362 35.18 9.61 3.58
C LEU A 362 36.49 9.83 4.35
N PHE A 363 36.97 11.06 4.51
CA PHE A 363 38.20 11.33 5.27
C PHE A 363 38.07 10.98 6.76
N ALA A 364 36.89 11.17 7.34
CA ALA A 364 36.60 10.79 8.73
C ALA A 364 36.35 9.28 8.92
N ASN A 365 36.42 8.47 7.86
CA ASN A 365 36.11 7.04 7.87
C ASN A 365 34.72 6.72 8.48
N SER A 366 33.72 7.59 8.24
CA SER A 366 32.41 7.57 8.90
C SER A 366 31.27 7.17 7.95
N ALA A 367 30.87 5.90 8.00
CA ALA A 367 29.77 5.37 7.20
C ALA A 367 28.43 6.13 7.39
N PRO A 368 28.01 6.52 8.61
CA PRO A 368 26.75 7.27 8.78
C PRO A 368 26.72 8.62 8.06
N VAL A 369 27.84 9.34 8.04
CA VAL A 369 27.96 10.64 7.35
C VAL A 369 27.90 10.44 5.84
N ILE A 370 28.58 9.41 5.33
CA ILE A 370 28.54 9.03 3.92
C ILE A 370 27.11 8.67 3.49
N ILE A 371 26.37 7.92 4.31
CA ILE A 371 24.96 7.62 4.07
C ILE A 371 24.15 8.92 4.03
N GLY A 372 24.33 9.82 5.00
CA GLY A 372 23.67 11.13 5.03
C GLY A 372 23.91 11.96 3.76
N ALA A 373 25.11 11.92 3.20
CA ALA A 373 25.43 12.56 1.92
C ALA A 373 24.67 11.95 0.74
N MET A 374 24.48 10.63 0.71
CA MET A 374 23.67 9.96 -0.31
C MET A 374 22.19 10.37 -0.24
N ILE A 375 21.67 10.67 0.96
CA ILE A 375 20.28 11.15 1.15
C ILE A 375 20.09 12.54 0.55
N LEU A 376 21.08 13.41 0.72
CA LEU A 376 21.04 14.81 0.28
C LEU A 376 21.16 14.94 -1.24
N ALA A 377 21.83 13.97 -1.88
CA ALA A 377 22.21 14.02 -3.28
C ALA A 377 21.00 13.96 -4.24
N PRO A 378 20.84 14.95 -5.14
CA PRO A 378 19.68 15.03 -6.03
C PRO A 378 19.86 14.26 -7.35
N LEU A 379 20.87 13.39 -7.47
CA LEU A 379 21.22 12.70 -8.72
C LEU A 379 20.11 11.78 -9.25
N MET A 380 19.26 11.24 -8.37
CA MET A 380 18.21 10.32 -8.81
C MET A 380 17.21 10.96 -9.77
N SER A 381 16.89 12.24 -9.59
CA SER A 381 15.92 12.96 -10.42
C SER A 381 16.30 12.92 -11.92
N PRO A 382 17.47 13.43 -12.34
CA PRO A 382 17.86 13.36 -13.75
C PRO A 382 18.17 11.94 -14.23
N ILE A 383 18.57 11.00 -13.37
CA ILE A 383 18.76 9.60 -13.79
C ILE A 383 17.43 8.94 -14.18
N ILE A 384 16.39 9.13 -13.38
CA ILE A 384 15.06 8.58 -13.68
C ILE A 384 14.47 9.26 -14.92
N SER A 385 14.68 10.56 -15.10
CA SER A 385 14.31 11.27 -16.32
C SER A 385 15.07 10.75 -17.56
N LEU A 386 16.37 10.47 -17.43
CA LEU A 386 17.17 9.85 -18.49
C LEU A 386 16.63 8.47 -18.86
N ALA A 387 16.32 7.63 -17.88
CA ALA A 387 15.75 6.30 -18.12
C ALA A 387 14.41 6.36 -18.88
N MET A 388 13.56 7.32 -18.54
CA MET A 388 12.31 7.55 -19.26
C MET A 388 12.55 8.05 -20.69
N GLY A 389 13.50 8.97 -20.87
CA GLY A 389 13.92 9.46 -22.18
C GLY A 389 14.43 8.33 -23.08
N VAL A 390 15.29 7.46 -22.54
CA VAL A 390 15.80 6.25 -23.22
C VAL A 390 14.65 5.31 -23.60
N LEU A 391 13.71 5.05 -22.69
CA LEU A 391 12.58 4.16 -22.95
C LEU A 391 11.64 4.67 -24.06
N ARG A 392 11.52 5.99 -24.20
CA ARG A 392 10.63 6.65 -25.15
C ARG A 392 11.32 7.13 -26.42
N GLU A 393 12.64 7.00 -26.50
CA GLU A 393 13.48 7.65 -27.50
C GLU A 393 13.24 9.17 -27.59
N ASP A 394 12.98 9.82 -26.44
CA ASP A 394 12.82 11.28 -26.38
C ASP A 394 14.19 11.95 -26.26
N ASN A 395 14.71 12.40 -27.41
CA ASN A 395 16.02 13.05 -27.51
C ASN A 395 16.12 14.32 -26.66
N SER A 396 15.03 15.09 -26.49
CA SER A 396 15.04 16.31 -25.68
C SER A 396 15.22 15.95 -24.20
N LEU A 397 14.45 14.97 -23.71
CA LEU A 397 14.53 14.52 -22.33
C LEU A 397 15.88 13.84 -22.04
N MET A 398 16.40 13.04 -22.97
CA MET A 398 17.72 12.42 -22.87
C MET A 398 18.83 13.47 -22.81
N PHE A 399 18.78 14.49 -23.66
CA PHE A 399 19.79 15.55 -23.70
C PHE A 399 19.79 16.38 -22.43
N GLU A 400 18.63 16.88 -22.00
CA GLU A 400 18.52 17.69 -20.77
C GLU A 400 18.95 16.90 -19.53
N SER A 401 18.50 15.65 -19.41
CA SER A 401 18.87 14.78 -18.27
C SER A 401 20.37 14.47 -18.27
N SER A 402 20.95 14.14 -19.43
CA SER A 402 22.38 13.86 -19.55
C SER A 402 23.24 15.10 -19.27
N ARG A 403 22.80 16.27 -19.72
CA ARG A 403 23.48 17.55 -19.43
C ARG A 403 23.48 17.82 -17.93
N SER A 404 22.36 17.65 -17.24
CA SER A 404 22.25 17.83 -15.80
C SER A 404 23.11 16.83 -15.01
N LEU A 405 23.18 15.58 -15.48
CA LEU A 405 24.08 14.57 -14.91
C LEU A 405 25.54 14.96 -15.08
N LEU A 406 25.96 15.35 -16.30
CA LEU A 406 27.33 15.76 -16.56
C LEU A 406 27.74 16.99 -15.75
N LEU A 407 26.83 17.98 -15.59
CA LEU A 407 27.07 19.14 -14.73
C LEU A 407 27.22 18.74 -13.26
N GLY A 408 26.35 17.86 -12.75
CA GLY A 408 26.44 17.34 -11.38
C GLY A 408 27.73 16.54 -11.15
N VAL A 409 28.11 15.72 -12.14
CA VAL A 409 29.35 14.94 -12.13
C VAL A 409 30.57 15.83 -12.11
N GLY A 410 30.62 16.83 -13.00
CA GLY A 410 31.71 17.80 -13.06
C GLY A 410 31.82 18.63 -11.78
N LEU A 411 30.70 19.07 -11.21
CA LEU A 411 30.69 19.81 -9.95
C LEU A 411 31.23 18.98 -8.79
N ALA A 412 30.81 17.72 -8.68
CA ALA A 412 31.27 16.86 -7.61
C ALA A 412 32.75 16.51 -7.73
N LEU A 413 33.21 16.14 -8.94
CA LEU A 413 34.63 15.89 -9.19
C LEU A 413 35.47 17.14 -8.90
N GLY A 414 35.07 18.30 -9.42
CA GLY A 414 35.78 19.56 -9.20
C GLY A 414 35.82 19.95 -7.73
N CYS A 415 34.68 19.88 -7.04
CA CYS A 415 34.58 20.21 -5.62
C CYS A 415 35.40 19.27 -4.75
N ALA A 416 35.29 17.95 -4.95
CA ALA A 416 36.07 16.96 -4.22
C ALA A 416 37.58 17.11 -4.48
N THR A 417 37.98 17.39 -5.72
CA THR A 417 39.39 17.64 -6.08
C THR A 417 39.93 18.86 -5.35
N VAL A 418 39.24 20.00 -5.46
CA VAL A 418 39.66 21.26 -4.83
C VAL A 418 39.76 21.10 -3.31
N MET A 419 38.77 20.46 -2.68
CA MET A 419 38.78 20.24 -1.24
C MET A 419 39.84 19.23 -0.80
N THR A 420 40.16 18.23 -1.63
CA THR A 420 41.28 17.30 -1.36
C THR A 420 42.62 18.03 -1.36
N TRP A 421 42.81 19.04 -2.21
CA TRP A 421 44.01 19.89 -2.14
C TRP A 421 44.07 20.75 -0.87
N LEU A 422 42.91 21.19 -0.37
CA LEU A 422 42.83 21.97 0.87
C LEU A 422 43.00 21.09 2.13
N ILE A 423 42.67 19.80 2.05
CA ILE A 423 42.75 18.84 3.15
C ILE A 423 43.86 17.84 2.83
N PRO A 424 45.12 18.07 3.26
CA PRO A 424 46.28 17.26 2.87
C PRO A 424 46.35 15.94 3.66
N LEU A 425 45.32 15.12 3.56
CA LEU A 425 45.28 13.75 4.07
C LEU A 425 45.58 12.78 2.93
N TRP A 426 46.63 11.98 3.09
CA TRP A 426 47.17 11.08 2.07
C TRP A 426 47.14 9.63 2.57
N SER A 427 45.94 9.14 2.88
CA SER A 427 45.77 7.77 3.38
C SER A 427 44.46 7.17 2.86
N ILE A 428 44.56 6.02 2.22
CA ILE A 428 43.40 5.20 1.86
C ILE A 428 42.90 4.53 3.14
N ASN A 429 41.70 4.89 3.59
CA ASN A 429 41.01 4.20 4.68
C ASN A 429 39.97 3.21 4.16
N ASP A 430 39.32 2.47 5.06
CA ASP A 430 38.36 1.43 4.69
C ASP A 430 37.20 1.96 3.85
N GLN A 431 36.67 3.15 4.18
CA GLN A 431 35.57 3.75 3.41
C GLN A 431 36.00 4.15 1.99
N ILE A 432 37.24 4.61 1.78
CA ILE A 432 37.77 4.90 0.43
C ILE A 432 38.09 3.61 -0.31
N ALA A 433 38.80 2.68 0.32
CA ALA A 433 39.19 1.38 -0.25
C ALA A 433 37.99 0.58 -0.76
N ALA A 434 36.88 0.58 0.01
CA ALA A 434 35.64 -0.11 -0.34
C ALA A 434 34.93 0.45 -1.59
N ARG A 435 35.48 1.48 -2.26
CA ARG A 435 34.96 2.01 -3.54
C ARG A 435 35.95 1.87 -4.69
N LEU A 436 37.13 1.32 -4.46
CA LEU A 436 38.15 1.12 -5.50
C LEU A 436 38.01 -0.20 -6.24
N SER A 437 37.38 -1.19 -5.61
CA SER A 437 37.21 -2.55 -6.15
C SER A 437 35.74 -2.86 -6.41
N PRO A 438 35.14 -2.32 -7.49
CA PRO A 438 33.74 -2.58 -7.82
C PRO A 438 33.50 -4.06 -8.13
N THR A 439 32.31 -4.54 -7.80
CA THR A 439 31.91 -5.93 -7.94
C THR A 439 30.58 -6.09 -8.66
N LEU A 440 30.22 -7.33 -9.02
CA LEU A 440 28.89 -7.65 -9.51
C LEU A 440 27.78 -7.42 -8.46
N LEU A 441 28.12 -7.42 -7.16
CA LEU A 441 27.15 -7.13 -6.11
C LEU A 441 26.72 -5.66 -6.15
N ASP A 442 27.65 -4.75 -6.43
CA ASP A 442 27.35 -3.31 -6.59
C ASP A 442 26.36 -3.08 -7.74
N LEU A 443 26.55 -3.77 -8.87
CA LEU A 443 25.62 -3.74 -9.99
C LEU A 443 24.23 -4.29 -9.60
N GLY A 444 24.19 -5.34 -8.78
CA GLY A 444 22.94 -5.87 -8.21
C GLY A 444 22.18 -4.83 -7.39
N VAL A 445 22.89 -4.09 -6.52
CA VAL A 445 22.33 -2.97 -5.75
C VAL A 445 21.81 -1.89 -6.69
N ALA A 446 22.58 -1.50 -7.70
CA ALA A 446 22.18 -0.50 -8.69
C ALA A 446 20.90 -0.88 -9.45
N ILE A 447 20.76 -2.14 -9.85
CA ILE A 447 19.54 -2.65 -10.52
C ILE A 447 18.34 -2.52 -9.58
N ILE A 448 18.46 -2.96 -8.32
CA ILE A 448 17.39 -2.87 -7.32
C ILE A 448 17.01 -1.40 -7.07
N SER A 449 17.99 -0.51 -6.94
CA SER A 449 17.78 0.93 -6.79
C SER A 449 17.07 1.55 -7.99
N GLY A 450 17.39 1.13 -9.22
CA GLY A 450 16.70 1.57 -10.43
C GLY A 450 15.24 1.14 -10.50
N ILE A 451 14.94 -0.12 -10.13
CA ILE A 451 13.56 -0.61 -10.02
C ILE A 451 12.79 0.20 -8.96
N ALA A 452 13.37 0.35 -7.77
CA ALA A 452 12.75 1.10 -6.68
C ALA A 452 12.51 2.57 -7.06
N GLY A 453 13.50 3.22 -7.68
CA GLY A 453 13.41 4.61 -8.12
C GLY A 453 12.34 4.84 -9.17
N ALA A 454 12.27 3.99 -10.20
CA ALA A 454 11.23 4.09 -11.24
C ALA A 454 9.84 3.79 -10.68
N TYR A 455 9.70 2.75 -9.86
CA TYR A 455 8.43 2.43 -9.21
C TYR A 455 7.95 3.56 -8.30
N ALA A 456 8.85 4.15 -7.52
CA ALA A 456 8.54 5.27 -6.63
C ALA A 456 8.03 6.49 -7.40
N HIS A 457 8.75 6.89 -8.46
CA HIS A 457 8.36 8.04 -9.27
C HIS A 457 7.08 7.79 -10.06
N SER A 458 6.81 6.54 -10.48
CA SER A 458 5.58 6.19 -11.17
C SER A 458 4.31 6.32 -10.31
N ARG A 459 4.45 6.42 -8.98
CA ARG A 459 3.31 6.47 -8.05
C ARG A 459 3.43 7.66 -7.11
N ALA A 460 2.60 8.69 -7.33
CA ALA A 460 2.60 9.92 -6.53
C ALA A 460 2.53 9.72 -4.99
N GLU A 461 1.86 8.67 -4.51
CA GLU A 461 1.80 8.35 -3.08
C GLU A 461 3.12 7.81 -2.54
N VAL A 462 3.80 7.00 -3.35
CA VAL A 462 5.08 6.37 -3.04
C VAL A 462 6.20 7.40 -3.13
N ALA A 463 6.19 8.24 -4.17
CA ALA A 463 7.12 9.38 -4.32
C ALA A 463 7.12 10.29 -3.08
N LYS A 464 5.94 10.63 -2.54
CA LYS A 464 5.81 11.45 -1.32
C LYS A 464 6.34 10.76 -0.06
N SER A 465 6.22 9.43 0.02
CA SER A 465 6.73 8.66 1.16
C SER A 465 8.23 8.40 1.06
N LEU A 466 8.77 8.23 -0.15
CA LEU A 466 10.20 8.03 -0.39
C LEU A 466 11.01 9.32 -0.33
N ALA A 467 10.39 10.49 -0.41
CA ALA A 467 11.05 11.73 -0.02
C ALA A 467 11.62 11.68 1.41
N GLY A 468 11.02 10.86 2.30
CA GLY A 468 11.55 10.59 3.65
C GLY A 468 12.38 9.31 3.79
N VAL A 469 12.20 8.34 2.89
CA VAL A 469 13.02 7.11 2.81
C VAL A 469 14.05 7.32 1.72
N ALA A 470 15.11 8.02 2.09
CA ALA A 470 16.24 8.29 1.23
C ALA A 470 16.59 7.08 0.36
N ILE A 471 16.40 7.23 -0.95
CA ILE A 471 16.91 6.27 -1.92
C ILE A 471 18.42 6.49 -1.92
N ALA A 472 19.10 5.91 -0.94
CA ALA A 472 20.53 6.02 -0.71
C ALA A 472 21.24 5.31 -1.85
N VAL A 473 21.45 6.07 -2.92
CA VAL A 473 22.09 5.56 -4.12
C VAL A 473 23.59 5.78 -3.97
N ALA A 474 24.35 4.70 -4.18
CA ALA A 474 25.80 4.64 -4.02
C ALA A 474 26.56 5.38 -5.15
N LEU A 475 26.10 6.55 -5.58
CA LEU A 475 26.72 7.31 -6.69
C LEU A 475 27.61 8.45 -6.21
N VAL A 476 27.19 9.21 -5.19
CA VAL A 476 28.00 10.35 -4.72
C VAL A 476 29.31 9.93 -4.08
N PRO A 477 29.37 8.91 -3.20
CA PRO A 477 30.64 8.56 -2.58
C PRO A 477 31.71 8.03 -3.56
N PRO A 478 31.40 7.14 -4.53
CA PRO A 478 32.39 6.78 -5.54
C PRO A 478 32.84 7.97 -6.38
N LEU A 479 31.95 8.93 -6.64
CA LEU A 479 32.31 10.14 -7.37
C LEU A 479 33.20 11.08 -6.55
N ALA A 480 32.97 11.19 -5.25
CA ALA A 480 33.84 11.91 -4.33
C ALA A 480 35.21 11.24 -4.21
N VAL A 481 35.28 9.90 -4.12
CA VAL A 481 36.55 9.15 -4.14
C VAL A 481 37.28 9.32 -5.48
N ALA A 482 36.56 9.35 -6.60
CA ALA A 482 37.17 9.66 -7.88
C ALA A 482 37.80 11.07 -7.88
N GLY A 483 37.11 12.06 -7.31
CA GLY A 483 37.66 13.40 -7.10
C GLY A 483 38.86 13.44 -6.16
N ILE A 484 38.88 12.63 -5.10
CA ILE A 484 40.05 12.43 -4.23
C ILE A 484 41.23 11.90 -5.06
N GLY A 485 41.00 10.89 -5.92
CA GLY A 485 42.02 10.34 -6.80
C GLY A 485 42.63 11.37 -7.75
N ILE A 486 41.80 12.24 -8.34
CA ILE A 486 42.29 13.39 -9.13
C ILE A 486 43.12 14.33 -8.24
N GLY A 487 42.64 14.65 -7.05
CA GLY A 487 43.35 15.51 -6.09
C GLY A 487 44.72 14.97 -5.67
N TRP A 488 44.83 13.65 -5.51
CA TRP A 488 46.07 12.95 -5.18
C TRP A 488 46.96 12.66 -6.39
N PHE A 489 46.50 12.95 -7.61
CA PHE A 489 47.12 12.48 -8.86
C PHE A 489 47.26 10.94 -8.95
N ASP A 490 46.40 10.20 -8.24
CA ASP A 490 46.33 8.75 -8.27
C ASP A 490 45.22 8.29 -9.23
N TRP A 491 45.64 7.92 -10.43
CA TRP A 491 44.74 7.45 -11.49
C TRP A 491 44.12 6.09 -11.20
N ALA A 492 44.74 5.25 -10.35
CA ALA A 492 44.16 3.97 -9.96
C ALA A 492 42.96 4.20 -9.03
N VAL A 493 43.10 5.11 -8.07
CA VAL A 493 42.01 5.56 -7.19
C VAL A 493 40.87 6.18 -8.00
N PHE A 494 41.19 7.06 -8.95
CA PHE A 494 40.21 7.67 -9.83
C PHE A 494 39.42 6.63 -10.63
N TRP A 495 40.09 5.76 -11.39
CA TRP A 495 39.40 4.83 -12.28
C TRP A 495 38.62 3.74 -11.54
N GLY A 496 39.13 3.25 -10.40
CA GLY A 496 38.42 2.28 -9.59
C GLY A 496 37.05 2.80 -9.12
N ALA A 497 37.04 3.99 -8.53
CA ALA A 497 35.81 4.60 -8.02
C ALA A 497 34.92 5.17 -9.13
N PHE A 498 35.49 5.72 -10.20
CA PHE A 498 34.71 6.21 -11.33
C PHE A 498 34.03 5.08 -12.11
N LEU A 499 34.68 3.91 -12.23
CA LEU A 499 34.06 2.72 -12.81
C LEU A 499 32.88 2.22 -11.97
N LEU A 500 33.01 2.24 -10.64
CA LEU A 500 31.89 1.94 -9.73
C LEU A 500 30.71 2.91 -9.95
N PHE A 501 30.99 4.21 -10.08
CA PHE A 501 29.97 5.20 -10.43
C PHE A 501 29.28 4.89 -11.77
N LEU A 502 30.06 4.64 -12.82
CA LEU A 502 29.56 4.45 -14.18
C LEU A 502 28.70 3.18 -14.30
N THR A 503 29.13 2.10 -13.66
CA THR A 503 28.42 0.81 -13.64
C THR A 503 27.10 0.93 -12.88
N ASN A 504 27.11 1.59 -11.74
CA ASN A 504 25.89 1.88 -10.97
C ASN A 504 24.92 2.74 -11.78
N LEU A 505 25.41 3.81 -12.43
CA LEU A 505 24.59 4.67 -13.27
C LEU A 505 23.93 3.88 -14.42
N ALA A 506 24.72 3.09 -15.15
CA ALA A 506 24.22 2.28 -16.26
C ALA A 506 23.16 1.24 -15.79
N GLY A 507 23.44 0.55 -14.68
CA GLY A 507 22.52 -0.42 -14.08
C GLY A 507 21.20 0.22 -13.65
N ILE A 508 21.24 1.38 -13.00
CA ILE A 508 20.05 2.13 -12.59
C ILE A 508 19.22 2.55 -13.81
N VAL A 509 19.85 3.13 -14.84
CA VAL A 509 19.15 3.59 -16.06
C VAL A 509 18.45 2.43 -16.76
N LEU A 510 19.14 1.30 -16.96
CA LEU A 510 18.57 0.12 -17.60
C LEU A 510 17.39 -0.43 -16.79
N ALA A 511 17.58 -0.62 -15.49
CA ALA A 511 16.56 -1.19 -14.60
C ALA A 511 15.33 -0.29 -14.46
N ALA A 512 15.54 1.02 -14.37
CA ALA A 512 14.46 2.00 -14.36
C ALA A 512 13.67 2.01 -15.69
N ALA A 513 14.36 1.96 -16.84
CA ALA A 513 13.72 1.89 -18.16
C ALA A 513 12.88 0.62 -18.31
N LEU A 514 13.41 -0.54 -17.93
CA LEU A 514 12.67 -1.81 -17.91
C LEU A 514 11.45 -1.74 -16.99
N THR A 515 11.58 -1.11 -15.82
CA THR A 515 10.47 -0.96 -14.86
C THR A 515 9.36 -0.10 -15.43
N PHE A 516 9.67 1.05 -16.03
CA PHE A 516 8.69 1.89 -16.72
C PHE A 516 8.02 1.17 -17.90
N MET A 517 8.75 0.32 -18.63
CA MET A 517 8.15 -0.53 -19.67
C MET A 517 7.13 -1.51 -19.09
N VAL A 518 7.48 -2.22 -18.01
CA VAL A 518 6.59 -3.17 -17.34
C VAL A 518 5.34 -2.49 -16.76
N LEU A 519 5.48 -1.24 -16.31
CA LEU A 519 4.38 -0.42 -15.82
C LEU A 519 3.53 0.22 -16.94
N GLY A 520 3.87 0.00 -18.21
CA GLY A 520 3.08 0.44 -19.36
C GLY A 520 3.34 1.87 -19.83
N PHE A 521 4.42 2.53 -19.40
CA PHE A 521 4.73 3.91 -19.83
C PHE A 521 5.27 4.01 -21.27
N SER A 522 5.59 2.89 -21.94
CA SER A 522 5.99 2.84 -23.36
C SER A 522 5.65 1.47 -24.00
N PRO A 523 5.15 1.40 -25.25
CA PRO A 523 4.99 0.16 -25.97
C PRO A 523 6.35 -0.39 -26.40
N PHE A 524 6.46 -1.71 -26.38
CA PHE A 524 7.71 -2.44 -26.60
C PHE A 524 8.43 -2.06 -27.90
N LYS A 525 7.69 -1.78 -28.99
CA LYS A 525 8.27 -1.42 -30.30
C LYS A 525 9.10 -0.14 -30.24
N LEU A 526 8.66 0.86 -29.47
CA LEU A 526 9.37 2.12 -29.30
C LEU A 526 10.51 1.99 -28.29
N ALA A 527 10.36 1.12 -27.28
CA ALA A 527 11.37 0.92 -26.24
C ALA A 527 12.61 0.14 -26.70
N ARG A 528 12.51 -0.62 -27.80
CA ARG A 528 13.50 -1.63 -28.19
C ARG A 528 14.91 -1.05 -28.37
N LYS A 529 15.07 0.05 -29.10
CA LYS A 529 16.40 0.60 -29.40
C LYS A 529 17.06 1.15 -28.14
N GLY A 530 16.33 1.94 -27.36
CA GLY A 530 16.82 2.50 -26.10
C GLY A 530 17.26 1.42 -25.11
N LEU A 531 16.44 0.38 -24.93
CA LEU A 531 16.76 -0.75 -24.07
C LEU A 531 17.99 -1.53 -24.55
N VAL A 532 18.13 -1.76 -25.86
CA VAL A 532 19.31 -2.44 -26.43
C VAL A 532 20.57 -1.62 -26.19
N VAL A 533 20.51 -0.29 -26.40
CA VAL A 533 21.66 0.60 -26.14
C VAL A 533 22.05 0.57 -24.67
N SER A 534 21.10 0.71 -23.74
CA SER A 534 21.39 0.62 -22.31
C SER A 534 21.93 -0.76 -21.90
N LEU A 535 21.42 -1.85 -22.48
CA LEU A 535 21.92 -3.19 -22.22
C LEU A 535 23.37 -3.35 -22.69
N VAL A 536 23.70 -2.86 -23.90
CA VAL A 536 25.07 -2.89 -24.42
C VAL A 536 26.02 -2.10 -23.51
N ILE A 537 25.62 -0.92 -23.05
CA ILE A 537 26.41 -0.12 -22.10
C ILE A 537 26.64 -0.90 -20.81
N VAL A 538 25.60 -1.49 -20.22
CA VAL A 538 25.71 -2.30 -19.00
C VAL A 538 26.66 -3.49 -19.20
N VAL A 539 26.53 -4.21 -20.32
CA VAL A 539 27.42 -5.34 -20.64
C VAL A 539 28.87 -4.88 -20.75
N LEU A 540 29.13 -3.77 -21.47
CA LEU A 540 30.47 -3.22 -21.64
C LEU A 540 31.11 -2.86 -20.29
N VAL A 541 30.40 -2.11 -19.45
CA VAL A 541 30.94 -1.69 -18.14
C VAL A 541 31.02 -2.83 -17.13
N SER A 542 30.29 -3.94 -17.33
CA SER A 542 30.34 -5.12 -16.45
C SER A 542 31.56 -6.01 -16.68
N ILE A 543 32.20 -5.95 -17.85
CA ILE A 543 33.41 -6.75 -18.17
C ILE A 543 34.51 -6.58 -17.10
N PRO A 544 34.96 -5.37 -16.74
CA PRO A 544 35.98 -5.20 -15.71
C PRO A 544 35.50 -5.63 -14.30
N LEU A 545 34.20 -5.55 -14.02
CA LEU A 545 33.62 -5.97 -12.74
C LEU A 545 33.69 -7.49 -12.55
N VAL A 546 33.54 -8.27 -13.62
CA VAL A 546 33.69 -9.73 -13.57
C VAL A 546 35.12 -10.10 -13.15
N ASN A 547 36.13 -9.41 -13.71
CA ASN A 547 37.53 -9.64 -13.35
C ASN A 547 37.81 -9.23 -11.89
N SER A 548 37.30 -8.07 -11.46
CA SER A 548 37.42 -7.61 -10.07
C SER A 548 36.74 -8.57 -9.08
N PHE A 549 35.54 -9.04 -9.41
CA PHE A 549 34.81 -10.02 -8.60
C PHE A 549 35.54 -11.37 -8.52
N ALA A 550 36.09 -11.86 -9.63
CA ALA A 550 36.88 -13.08 -9.63
C ALA A 550 38.13 -12.97 -8.73
N ARG A 551 38.82 -11.82 -8.76
CA ARG A 551 39.96 -11.53 -7.87
C ARG A 551 39.55 -11.52 -6.40
N MET A 552 38.44 -10.83 -6.07
CA MET A 552 37.91 -10.80 -4.71
C MET A 552 37.55 -12.20 -4.18
N VAL A 553 36.97 -13.05 -5.04
CA VAL A 553 36.65 -14.44 -4.66
C VAL A 553 37.92 -15.27 -4.44
N ASP A 554 38.97 -15.10 -5.27
CA ASP A 554 40.26 -15.78 -5.08
C ASP A 554 40.96 -15.31 -3.79
N GLU A 555 41.01 -13.99 -3.54
CA GLU A 555 41.55 -13.42 -2.30
C GLU A 555 40.82 -13.97 -1.06
N HIS A 556 39.49 -13.94 -1.06
CA HIS A 556 38.71 -14.42 0.07
C HIS A 556 38.81 -15.94 0.25
N GLY A 557 38.94 -16.69 -0.85
CA GLY A 557 39.22 -18.13 -0.82
C GLY A 557 40.56 -18.45 -0.15
N VAL A 558 41.61 -17.69 -0.48
CA VAL A 558 42.93 -17.82 0.16
C VAL A 558 42.88 -17.41 1.63
N THR A 559 42.30 -16.25 1.95
CA THR A 559 42.16 -15.78 3.34
C THR A 559 41.40 -16.80 4.19
N SER A 560 40.23 -17.27 3.74
CA SER A 560 39.42 -18.25 4.49
C SER A 560 40.07 -19.63 4.64
N SER A 561 41.00 -19.98 3.75
CA SER A 561 41.77 -21.23 3.86
C SER A 561 42.86 -21.16 4.92
N LEU A 562 43.35 -19.95 5.24
CA LEU A 562 44.45 -19.71 6.17
C LEU A 562 43.99 -19.15 7.53
N GLU A 563 42.93 -18.35 7.57
CA GLU A 563 42.43 -17.70 8.77
C GLU A 563 42.02 -18.73 9.82
N GLY A 564 42.57 -18.62 11.04
CA GLY A 564 42.28 -19.52 12.15
C GLY A 564 42.98 -20.89 12.09
N GLN A 565 43.75 -21.18 11.03
CA GLN A 565 44.56 -22.39 10.94
C GLN A 565 45.66 -22.38 12.02
N VAL A 566 46.06 -23.59 12.44
CA VAL A 566 47.14 -23.78 13.41
C VAL A 566 48.25 -24.59 12.75
N PHE A 567 49.41 -23.96 12.54
CA PHE A 567 50.62 -24.60 12.02
C PHE A 567 51.68 -24.60 13.12
N HIS A 568 52.24 -25.77 13.44
CA HIS A 568 53.29 -25.92 14.47
C HIS A 568 52.95 -25.26 15.82
N GLY A 569 51.69 -25.35 16.25
CA GLY A 569 51.22 -24.74 17.51
C GLY A 569 51.05 -23.22 17.47
N THR A 570 51.24 -22.60 16.30
CA THR A 570 51.03 -21.17 16.03
C THR A 570 49.73 -20.99 15.27
N ARG A 571 48.84 -20.12 15.76
CA ARG A 571 47.59 -19.78 15.08
C ARG A 571 47.79 -18.58 14.14
N LEU A 572 47.21 -18.66 12.95
CA LEU A 572 47.17 -17.56 11.98
C LEU A 572 45.90 -16.74 12.19
N GLU A 573 46.04 -15.44 12.39
CA GLU A 573 44.92 -14.48 12.49
C GLU A 573 45.22 -13.20 11.68
N ASP A 574 44.16 -12.48 11.28
CA ASP A 574 44.24 -11.24 10.46
C ASP A 574 45.04 -11.47 9.16
N VAL A 575 44.71 -12.54 8.44
CA VAL A 575 45.32 -12.89 7.16
C VAL A 575 44.85 -11.92 6.07
N ARG A 576 45.79 -11.16 5.51
CA ARG A 576 45.59 -10.28 4.36
C ARG A 576 46.35 -10.82 3.16
N VAL A 577 45.69 -10.86 2.02
CA VAL A 577 46.24 -11.43 0.79
C VAL A 577 46.27 -10.35 -0.26
N GLN A 578 47.40 -10.22 -0.96
CA GLN A 578 47.49 -9.44 -2.19
C GLN A 578 47.86 -10.38 -3.33
N LEU A 579 47.01 -10.45 -4.36
CA LEU A 579 47.24 -11.28 -5.54
C LEU A 579 48.48 -10.77 -6.30
N GLY A 580 49.45 -11.66 -6.46
CA GLY A 580 50.72 -11.39 -7.14
C GLY A 580 51.39 -12.69 -7.54
N SER A 581 52.57 -12.59 -8.15
CA SER A 581 53.43 -13.75 -8.44
C SER A 581 54.85 -13.43 -7.95
N PRO A 582 55.25 -13.88 -6.75
CA PRO A 582 54.51 -14.72 -5.78
C PRO A 582 53.36 -14.00 -5.06
N LEU A 583 52.41 -14.75 -4.49
CA LEU A 583 51.32 -14.23 -3.66
C LEU A 583 51.89 -13.57 -2.40
N LEU A 584 51.49 -12.35 -2.07
CA LEU A 584 51.88 -11.73 -0.80
C LEU A 584 50.81 -12.05 0.25
N VAL A 585 51.21 -12.74 1.32
CA VAL A 585 50.35 -13.10 2.45
C VAL A 585 50.90 -12.40 3.69
N SER A 586 50.16 -11.44 4.22
CA SER A 586 50.47 -10.77 5.48
C SER A 586 49.62 -11.39 6.59
N VAL A 587 50.21 -11.87 7.68
CA VAL A 587 49.52 -12.62 8.73
C VAL A 587 50.04 -12.31 10.12
N ARG A 588 49.16 -12.33 11.14
CA ARG A 588 49.59 -12.36 12.54
C ARG A 588 49.74 -13.80 13.01
N LEU A 589 50.93 -14.11 13.51
CA LEU A 589 51.29 -15.40 14.06
C LEU A 589 51.15 -15.36 15.58
N LEU A 590 50.15 -16.05 16.11
CA LEU A 590 49.88 -16.16 17.54
C LEU A 590 50.56 -17.40 18.10
N ALA A 591 51.64 -17.19 18.85
CA ALA A 591 52.43 -18.26 19.45
C ALA A 591 52.49 -18.10 20.98
N LYS A 592 52.66 -19.23 21.70
CA LYS A 592 52.89 -19.23 23.15
C LYS A 592 54.34 -18.87 23.52
N GLU A 593 55.26 -19.15 22.60
CA GLU A 593 56.70 -18.96 22.76
C GLU A 593 57.27 -18.19 21.54
N PRO A 594 58.42 -17.50 21.69
CA PRO A 594 59.03 -16.77 20.58
C PRO A 594 59.44 -17.72 19.45
N LEU A 595 59.00 -17.41 18.23
CA LEU A 595 59.34 -18.21 17.05
C LEU A 595 60.71 -17.82 16.49
N SER A 596 61.50 -18.83 16.14
CA SER A 596 62.75 -18.70 15.38
C SER A 596 62.48 -18.50 13.88
N LEU A 597 63.47 -17.98 13.14
CA LEU A 597 63.35 -17.79 11.69
C LEU A 597 63.05 -19.11 10.96
N VAL A 598 63.64 -20.22 11.42
CA VAL A 598 63.41 -21.55 10.86
C VAL A 598 61.96 -21.99 11.02
N GLU A 599 61.33 -21.70 12.16
CA GLU A 599 59.91 -22.02 12.39
C GLU A 599 58.98 -21.15 11.55
N VAL A 600 59.34 -19.89 11.30
CA VAL A 600 58.60 -19.02 10.38
C VAL A 600 58.70 -19.52 8.93
N ASP A 601 59.87 -20.00 8.50
CA ASP A 601 60.05 -20.60 7.17
C ASP A 601 59.25 -21.91 7.03
N LEU A 602 59.16 -22.74 8.08
CA LEU A 602 58.31 -23.94 8.08
C LEU A 602 56.82 -23.58 7.95
N ILE A 603 56.36 -22.55 8.65
CA ILE A 603 54.99 -22.04 8.50
C ILE A 603 54.76 -21.56 7.07
N LYS A 604 55.73 -20.85 6.47
CA LYS A 604 55.66 -20.42 5.08
C LYS A 604 55.54 -21.61 4.12
N GLU A 605 56.36 -22.64 4.26
CA GLU A 605 56.28 -23.85 3.43
C GLU A 605 54.92 -24.55 3.55
N GLU A 606 54.36 -24.61 4.75
CA GLU A 606 53.05 -25.23 4.98
C GLU A 606 51.91 -24.38 4.39
N VAL A 607 52.03 -23.05 4.44
CA VAL A 607 51.14 -22.13 3.72
C VAL A 607 51.24 -22.32 2.20
N GLU A 608 52.45 -22.46 1.65
CA GLU A 608 52.66 -22.74 0.20
C GLU A 608 52.08 -24.10 -0.20
N ARG A 609 52.20 -25.13 0.65
CA ARG A 609 51.56 -26.44 0.42
C ARG A 609 50.05 -26.37 0.45
N THR A 610 49.50 -25.65 1.42
CA THR A 610 48.05 -25.47 1.58
C THR A 610 47.46 -24.75 0.37
N LEU A 611 48.14 -23.71 -0.12
CA LEU A 611 47.67 -22.89 -1.24
C LEU A 611 48.07 -23.44 -2.62
N GLN A 612 49.02 -24.39 -2.68
CA GLN A 612 49.64 -24.91 -3.91
C GLN A 612 50.19 -23.80 -4.83
N ARG A 613 50.65 -22.69 -4.25
CA ARG A 613 51.15 -21.51 -4.97
C ARG A 613 52.35 -20.94 -4.22
N PRO A 614 53.32 -20.31 -4.91
CA PRO A 614 54.46 -19.66 -4.25
C PRO A 614 54.01 -18.42 -3.48
N VAL A 615 54.52 -18.26 -2.26
CA VAL A 615 54.09 -17.21 -1.32
C VAL A 615 55.28 -16.40 -0.82
N ARG A 616 55.10 -15.08 -0.77
CA ARG A 616 55.91 -14.17 0.04
C ARG A 616 55.14 -13.90 1.33
N LEU A 617 55.69 -14.37 2.46
CA LEU A 617 55.06 -14.25 3.77
C LEU A 617 55.58 -13.00 4.49
N GLU A 618 54.65 -12.14 4.92
CA GLU A 618 54.91 -11.03 5.85
C GLU A 618 54.27 -11.40 7.19
N ALA A 619 55.07 -11.71 8.20
CA ALA A 619 54.58 -12.24 9.47
C ALA A 619 54.76 -11.24 10.62
N PHE A 620 53.68 -11.01 11.37
CA PHE A 620 53.69 -10.24 12.61
C PHE A 620 53.56 -11.19 13.80
N LEU A 621 54.61 -11.30 14.61
CA LEU A 621 54.65 -12.20 15.76
C LEU A 621 53.91 -11.58 16.95
N VAL A 622 52.93 -12.31 17.49
CA VAL A 622 52.18 -11.92 18.69
C VAL A 622 52.26 -13.05 19.72
N LEU A 623 52.84 -12.76 20.88
CA LEU A 623 52.97 -13.72 21.97
C LEU A 623 51.71 -13.70 22.84
N VAL A 624 51.06 -14.85 22.99
CA VAL A 624 49.90 -15.04 23.86
C VAL A 624 50.33 -15.91 25.04
N ARG A 625 50.34 -15.34 26.25
CA ARG A 625 50.72 -16.02 27.49
C ARG A 625 49.52 -16.41 28.33
#